data_AF-E3FW36-F1
#
_entry.id   AF-E3FW36-F1
#
_cell.length_a   1.000
_cell.length_b   1.000
_cell.length_c   1.000
_cell.angle_alpha   90.00
_cell.angle_beta   90.00
_cell.angle_gamma   90.00
#
_symmetry.space_group_name_H-M   'P 1'
#
loop_
_entity.id
_entity.type
_entity.pdbx_description
1 polymer ?
#
loop_
_entity_poly.entity_id
_entity_poly.type
_entity_poly.pdbx_seq_one_letter_code
_entity_poly.pdbx_strand_id
1 'polypeptide(L)'
;MRRFVALALLALAPACSSNEEPSVRPPPEEGTLDPIPDPHEGGEGGVMPLPDPEEQGGSVGRAPRRLTVAQLKTSIQTTVGRPWDELETLAPSLGRADYANIVTENTEPNLVFAKFMEDGARKVCLDQAAAELNQADPNARVLSRTVPGSIKDMKALSDAQVEQLVVYLSTRFWGAPLAGEELPKWKRLFTQSSTRALTLKKPDQAFAVMCIAMMTDTRFITY
;
A
#
# COMPACT_ATOMS: atom_id res chain seq x y z
N MET A 1 -20.83 76.33 -6.50
CA MET A 1 -19.76 77.36 -6.48
C MET A 1 -18.72 76.86 -5.48
N ARG A 2 -17.52 76.45 -5.93
CA ARG A 2 -16.28 77.27 -5.94
C ARG A 2 -15.98 77.82 -4.53
N ARG A 3 -14.83 77.65 -3.86
CA ARG A 3 -13.44 77.36 -4.29
C ARG A 3 -12.49 77.39 -3.06
N PHE A 4 -11.38 76.62 -3.14
CA PHE A 4 -9.97 76.93 -2.76
C PHE A 4 -9.57 77.15 -1.28
N VAL A 5 -8.66 76.34 -0.69
CA VAL A 5 -7.18 76.14 -0.89
C VAL A 5 -6.33 77.07 -0.03
N ALA A 6 -5.48 76.49 0.85
CA ALA A 6 -4.03 76.77 1.00
C ALA A 6 -3.44 75.83 2.09
N LEU A 7 -2.39 75.00 1.91
CA LEU A 7 -1.00 75.16 1.42
C LEU A 7 0.04 75.48 2.53
N ALA A 8 0.90 74.50 2.80
CA ALA A 8 2.32 74.59 3.17
C ALA A 8 2.91 73.17 2.94
N LEU A 9 3.74 72.82 1.94
CA LEU A 9 5.00 73.39 1.41
C LEU A 9 6.03 73.59 2.53
N LEU A 10 7.26 73.08 2.53
CA LEU A 10 8.06 72.23 1.64
C LEU A 10 9.44 72.10 2.32
N ALA A 11 10.12 70.95 2.26
CA ALA A 11 11.59 70.91 2.39
C ALA A 11 12.14 69.66 1.70
N LEU A 12 12.89 69.91 0.62
CA LEU A 12 13.57 68.96 -0.27
C LEU A 12 14.84 68.39 0.36
N ALA A 13 15.17 67.15 0.01
CA ALA A 13 16.54 66.70 -0.23
C ALA A 13 16.59 65.92 -1.56
N PRO A 14 17.60 66.14 -2.43
CA PRO A 14 17.72 65.55 -3.77
C PRO A 14 18.63 64.31 -3.80
N ALA A 15 18.62 63.62 -4.96
CA ALA A 15 19.60 62.62 -5.46
C ALA A 15 19.42 61.19 -4.90
N CYS A 16 19.39 60.10 -5.69
CA CYS A 16 19.82 59.84 -7.06
C CYS A 16 18.84 58.90 -7.77
N SER A 17 18.67 59.14 -9.07
CA SER A 17 18.11 58.20 -10.03
C SER A 17 19.04 57.00 -10.23
N SER A 18 18.50 55.79 -10.14
CA SER A 18 18.99 54.64 -10.88
C SER A 18 17.80 54.03 -11.63
N ASN A 19 17.63 54.44 -12.89
CA ASN A 19 16.90 53.66 -13.88
C ASN A 19 17.69 52.37 -14.09
N GLU A 20 17.31 51.29 -13.42
CA GLU A 20 17.58 49.95 -13.95
C GLU A 20 16.33 49.55 -14.72
N GLU A 21 16.45 49.53 -16.04
CA GLU A 21 15.49 48.83 -16.89
C GLU A 21 15.40 47.38 -16.40
N PRO A 22 14.20 46.81 -16.24
CA PRO A 22 14.07 45.39 -15.94
C PRO A 22 14.68 44.64 -17.13
N SER A 23 15.85 44.02 -16.89
CA SER A 23 16.43 43.04 -17.80
C SER A 23 15.37 42.00 -18.10
N VAL A 24 14.81 42.07 -19.31
CA VAL A 24 13.93 41.05 -19.86
C VAL A 24 14.81 39.82 -20.03
N ARG A 25 14.81 38.96 -19.02
CA ARG A 25 15.42 37.64 -19.13
C ARG A 25 14.64 36.87 -20.21
N PRO A 26 15.32 36.22 -21.16
CA PRO A 26 14.64 35.33 -22.08
C PRO A 26 13.86 34.27 -21.28
N PRO A 27 12.71 33.78 -21.78
CA PRO A 27 12.00 32.70 -21.13
C PRO A 27 12.97 31.51 -20.96
N PRO A 28 12.99 30.86 -19.78
CA PRO A 28 13.84 29.70 -19.54
C PRO A 28 13.52 28.63 -20.58
N GLU A 29 14.54 28.02 -21.16
CA GLU A 29 14.36 26.89 -22.08
C GLU A 29 13.60 25.77 -21.35
N GLU A 30 12.57 25.21 -22.01
CA GLU A 30 11.80 24.10 -21.44
C GLU A 30 12.73 22.92 -21.13
N GLY A 31 12.84 22.58 -19.84
CA GLY A 31 13.57 21.39 -19.38
C GLY A 31 14.84 21.66 -18.56
N THR A 32 15.26 22.91 -18.38
CA THR A 32 16.35 23.26 -17.47
C THR A 32 15.80 23.86 -16.18
N LEU A 33 15.86 23.09 -15.10
CA LEU A 33 15.65 23.60 -13.75
C LEU A 33 17.01 24.04 -13.22
N ASP A 34 17.15 25.34 -12.91
CA ASP A 34 18.29 25.80 -12.14
C ASP A 34 18.27 25.10 -10.77
N PRO A 35 19.34 24.41 -10.35
CA PRO A 35 19.41 23.79 -9.04
C PRO A 35 19.19 24.87 -7.98
N ILE A 36 18.15 24.69 -7.15
CA ILE A 36 17.97 25.52 -5.96
C ILE A 36 19.15 25.20 -5.03
N PRO A 37 19.98 26.18 -4.63
CA PRO A 37 21.06 25.94 -3.68
C PRO A 37 20.48 25.32 -2.40
N ASP A 38 21.03 24.19 -1.98
CA ASP A 38 20.59 23.55 -0.74
C ASP A 38 20.91 24.52 0.41
N PRO A 39 19.91 24.97 1.21
CA PRO A 39 20.16 25.84 2.37
C PRO A 39 21.10 25.20 3.41
N HIS A 40 21.43 23.92 3.27
CA HIS A 40 22.38 23.18 4.10
C HIS A 40 23.80 23.06 3.52
N GLU A 41 24.09 23.57 2.32
CA GLU A 41 25.41 23.43 1.66
C GLU A 41 26.53 24.33 2.20
N GLY A 42 26.28 25.15 3.23
CA GLY A 42 27.26 26.15 3.71
C GLY A 42 27.37 26.34 5.23
N GLY A 43 26.69 25.55 6.05
CA GLY A 43 26.85 25.57 7.51
C GLY A 43 27.93 24.60 7.98
N GLU A 44 28.60 24.87 9.10
CA GLU A 44 29.56 23.96 9.76
C GLU A 44 28.97 22.58 10.13
N GLY A 45 27.69 22.33 9.89
CA GLY A 45 27.07 21.02 9.87
C GLY A 45 26.90 20.55 8.44
N GLY A 46 27.94 19.93 7.86
CA GLY A 46 27.84 19.24 6.57
C GLY A 46 26.71 18.22 6.56
N VAL A 47 26.26 17.81 5.38
CA VAL A 47 25.28 16.74 5.19
C VAL A 47 25.78 15.52 5.95
N MET A 48 25.27 15.27 7.16
CA MET A 48 25.53 14.01 7.84
C MET A 48 24.88 12.95 6.96
N PRO A 49 25.67 12.06 6.33
CA PRO A 49 25.09 10.95 5.62
C PRO A 49 24.20 10.21 6.62
N LEU A 50 22.98 9.87 6.21
CA LEU A 50 22.18 8.97 7.02
C LEU A 50 23.04 7.72 7.28
N PRO A 51 23.07 7.22 8.52
CA PRO A 51 23.88 6.05 8.85
C PRO A 51 23.60 4.91 7.88
N ASP A 52 24.62 4.10 7.58
CA ASP A 52 24.46 2.99 6.64
C ASP A 52 23.33 2.05 7.14
N PRO A 53 22.31 1.75 6.30
CA PRO A 53 21.24 0.82 6.63
C PRO A 53 21.75 -0.50 7.23
N GLU A 54 22.88 -1.01 6.74
CA GLU A 54 23.45 -2.27 7.17
C GLU A 54 24.06 -2.19 8.59
N GLU A 55 24.61 -1.03 8.97
CA GLU A 55 25.14 -0.77 10.32
C GLU A 55 24.03 -0.62 11.38
N GLN A 56 22.79 -0.37 10.96
CA GLN A 56 21.62 -0.29 11.83
C GLN A 56 20.74 -1.55 11.80
N GLY A 57 21.27 -2.69 11.36
CA GLY A 57 20.50 -3.93 11.28
C GLY A 57 19.31 -3.86 10.30
N GLY A 58 19.40 -3.00 9.28
CA GLY A 58 18.37 -2.79 8.27
C GLY A 58 17.28 -1.77 8.64
N SER A 59 17.39 -1.06 9.77
CA SER A 59 16.35 -0.14 10.24
C SER A 59 16.71 1.35 10.11
N VAL A 60 17.05 1.82 8.91
CA VAL A 60 16.96 3.25 8.59
C VAL A 60 15.57 3.52 7.99
N GLY A 61 14.59 3.74 8.86
CA GLY A 61 13.20 3.98 8.45
C GLY A 61 12.23 4.12 9.62
N ARG A 62 10.98 4.52 9.34
CA ARG A 62 9.91 4.46 10.35
C ARG A 62 9.71 3.00 10.75
N ALA A 63 9.54 2.73 12.05
CA ALA A 63 9.20 1.39 12.53
C ALA A 63 7.94 0.88 11.78
N PRO A 64 7.90 -0.40 11.35
CA PRO A 64 6.77 -0.96 10.61
C PRO A 64 5.45 -0.69 11.36
N ARG A 65 4.48 -0.14 10.64
CA ARG A 65 3.14 0.10 11.19
C ARG A 65 2.16 -0.85 10.55
N ARG A 66 1.21 -1.36 11.34
CA ARG A 66 0.10 -2.10 10.78
C ARG A 66 -0.89 -1.14 10.10
N LEU A 67 -1.67 -1.67 9.17
CA LEU A 67 -2.80 -0.95 8.59
C LEU A 67 -3.81 -0.51 9.66
N THR A 68 -4.40 0.67 9.46
CA THR A 68 -5.60 1.09 10.21
C THR A 68 -6.78 0.18 9.88
N VAL A 69 -7.80 0.12 10.75
CA VAL A 69 -9.01 -0.68 10.48
C VAL A 69 -9.68 -0.29 9.15
N ALA A 70 -9.69 1.00 8.82
CA ALA A 70 -10.27 1.50 7.56
C ALA A 70 -9.44 1.06 6.34
N GLN A 71 -8.11 1.14 6.44
CA GLN A 71 -7.22 0.63 5.39
C GLN A 71 -7.37 -0.89 5.24
N LEU A 72 -7.38 -1.63 6.36
CA LEU A 72 -7.55 -3.07 6.37
C LEU A 72 -8.86 -3.51 5.71
N LYS A 73 -9.98 -2.84 6.03
CA LYS A 73 -11.28 -3.08 5.39
C LYS A 73 -11.20 -2.95 3.87
N THR A 74 -10.58 -1.86 3.41
CA THR A 74 -10.43 -1.56 1.99
C THR A 74 -9.50 -2.56 1.31
N SER A 75 -8.39 -2.91 1.95
CA SER A 75 -7.44 -3.90 1.46
C SER A 75 -8.11 -5.27 1.30
N ILE A 76 -8.81 -5.77 2.32
CA ILE A 76 -9.53 -7.06 2.25
C ILE A 76 -10.54 -7.06 1.11
N GLN A 77 -11.38 -6.02 1.03
CA GLN A 77 -12.39 -5.93 -0.02
C GLN A 77 -11.75 -5.87 -1.41
N THR A 78 -10.63 -5.17 -1.55
CA THR A 78 -9.92 -5.04 -2.83
C THR A 78 -9.23 -6.34 -3.21
N THR A 79 -8.50 -6.99 -2.32
CA THR A 79 -7.68 -8.16 -2.64
C THR A 79 -8.47 -9.46 -2.67
N VAL A 80 -9.41 -9.64 -1.74
CA VAL A 80 -10.26 -10.84 -1.67
C VAL A 80 -11.54 -10.68 -2.50
N GLY A 81 -11.98 -9.44 -2.75
CA GLY A 81 -13.24 -9.18 -3.48
C GLY A 81 -14.49 -9.28 -2.62
N ARG A 82 -14.33 -9.38 -1.30
CA ARG A 82 -15.42 -9.54 -0.32
C ARG A 82 -15.08 -8.79 0.97
N PRO A 83 -16.03 -8.10 1.62
CA PRO A 83 -15.80 -7.47 2.91
C PRO A 83 -15.72 -8.51 4.04
N TRP A 84 -15.04 -8.15 5.13
CA TRP A 84 -15.15 -8.87 6.40
C TRP A 84 -16.23 -8.22 7.27
N ASP A 85 -17.42 -8.83 7.30
CA ASP A 85 -18.61 -8.23 7.93
C ASP A 85 -18.45 -7.99 9.45
N GLU A 86 -17.62 -8.78 10.13
CA GLU A 86 -17.41 -8.66 11.57
C GLU A 86 -16.37 -7.59 11.95
N LEU A 87 -15.62 -7.05 10.97
CA LEU A 87 -14.51 -6.13 11.21
C LEU A 87 -14.95 -4.88 12.00
N GLU A 88 -16.14 -4.36 11.72
CA GLU A 88 -16.68 -3.18 12.41
C GLU A 88 -16.94 -3.44 13.90
N THR A 89 -17.38 -4.66 14.23
CA THR A 89 -17.64 -5.08 15.62
C THR A 89 -16.33 -5.29 16.37
N LEU A 90 -15.29 -5.75 15.68
CA LEU A 90 -13.97 -6.03 16.25
C LEU A 90 -13.07 -4.80 16.33
N ALA A 91 -13.40 -3.74 15.60
CA ALA A 91 -12.53 -2.59 15.45
C ALA A 91 -12.09 -1.89 16.75
N PRO A 92 -12.93 -1.78 17.81
CA PRO A 92 -12.45 -1.24 19.09
C PRO A 92 -11.32 -2.09 19.68
N SER A 93 -11.43 -3.41 19.60
CA SER A 93 -10.38 -4.36 20.01
C SER A 93 -9.15 -4.31 19.10
N LEU A 94 -9.34 -3.91 17.83
CA LEU A 94 -8.28 -3.60 16.88
C LEU A 94 -7.75 -2.17 17.04
N GLY A 95 -8.02 -1.47 18.16
CA GLY A 95 -7.40 -0.19 18.49
C GLY A 95 -7.90 1.01 17.67
N ARG A 96 -9.05 0.90 16.98
CA ARG A 96 -9.68 2.05 16.30
C ARG A 96 -10.00 3.16 17.30
N ALA A 97 -9.68 4.40 16.92
CA ALA A 97 -10.02 5.60 17.69
C ALA A 97 -11.56 5.75 17.84
N ASP A 98 -12.02 6.05 19.05
CA ASP A 98 -13.43 6.38 19.33
C ASP A 98 -13.68 7.90 19.33
N TYR A 99 -12.61 8.71 19.28
CA TYR A 99 -12.59 10.18 19.35
C TYR A 99 -13.29 10.80 20.57
N ALA A 100 -13.74 9.96 21.51
CA ALA A 100 -14.30 10.38 22.80
C ALA A 100 -13.24 10.26 23.91
N ASN A 101 -12.49 9.16 23.91
CA ASN A 101 -11.45 8.85 24.89
C ASN A 101 -10.09 8.60 24.21
N ILE A 102 -10.10 8.10 22.97
CA ILE A 102 -8.92 7.73 22.19
C ILE A 102 -8.97 8.48 20.86
N VAL A 103 -8.04 9.42 20.68
CA VAL A 103 -7.96 10.28 19.47
C VAL A 103 -7.05 9.75 18.37
N THR A 104 -6.22 8.74 18.69
CA THR A 104 -5.28 8.12 17.76
C THR A 104 -5.49 6.60 17.70
N GLU A 105 -5.49 6.03 16.50
CA GLU A 105 -5.54 4.58 16.33
C GLU A 105 -4.15 3.97 16.62
N ASN A 106 -4.13 2.87 17.39
CA ASN A 106 -2.88 2.20 17.75
C ASN A 106 -2.34 1.34 16.60
N THR A 107 -1.53 1.89 15.70
CA THR A 107 -0.95 1.14 14.56
C THR A 107 0.30 0.32 14.90
N GLU A 108 0.55 0.02 16.18
CA GLU A 108 1.65 -0.86 16.57
C GLU A 108 1.30 -2.34 16.32
N PRO A 109 2.27 -3.14 15.82
CA PRO A 109 2.11 -4.58 15.73
C PRO A 109 1.82 -5.19 17.10
N ASN A 110 0.76 -6.00 17.20
CA ASN A 110 0.41 -6.68 18.44
C ASN A 110 -0.24 -8.04 18.17
N LEU A 111 -0.17 -8.95 19.15
CA LEU A 111 -0.67 -10.32 19.02
C LEU A 111 -2.18 -10.40 18.83
N VAL A 112 -2.93 -9.47 19.41
CA VAL A 112 -4.39 -9.42 19.28
C VAL A 112 -4.78 -9.15 17.82
N PHE A 113 -4.13 -8.17 17.20
CA PHE A 113 -4.29 -7.88 15.78
C PHE A 113 -3.93 -9.08 14.91
N ALA A 114 -2.78 -9.73 15.15
CA ALA A 114 -2.36 -10.91 14.39
C ALA A 114 -3.40 -12.04 14.47
N LYS A 115 -3.95 -12.31 15.66
CA LYS A 115 -5.00 -13.32 15.84
C LYS A 115 -6.28 -12.98 15.07
N PHE A 116 -6.71 -11.72 15.14
CA PHE A 116 -7.87 -11.27 14.37
C PHE A 116 -7.63 -11.35 12.86
N MET A 117 -6.41 -11.06 12.41
CA MET A 117 -6.04 -11.23 11.00
C MET A 117 -6.14 -12.69 10.56
N GLU A 118 -5.70 -13.65 11.37
CA GLU A 118 -5.86 -15.08 11.07
C GLU A 118 -7.33 -15.50 10.98
N ASP A 119 -8.17 -15.04 11.91
CA ASP A 119 -9.61 -15.36 11.92
C ASP A 119 -10.34 -14.73 10.74
N GLY A 120 -10.07 -13.43 10.51
CA GLY A 120 -10.63 -12.68 9.40
C GLY A 120 -10.22 -13.29 8.06
N ALA A 121 -8.92 -13.60 7.88
CA ALA A 121 -8.40 -14.26 6.69
C ALA A 121 -9.08 -15.61 6.47
N ARG A 122 -9.18 -16.45 7.51
CA ARG A 122 -9.87 -17.74 7.42
C ARG A 122 -11.31 -17.55 6.96
N LYS A 123 -12.05 -16.62 7.54
CA LYS A 123 -13.45 -16.35 7.20
C LYS A 123 -13.60 -15.89 5.75
N VAL A 124 -12.95 -14.79 5.36
CA VAL A 124 -13.15 -14.18 4.04
C VAL A 124 -12.60 -15.03 2.90
N CYS A 125 -11.46 -15.68 3.10
CA CYS A 125 -10.83 -16.51 2.08
C CYS A 125 -11.61 -17.80 1.82
N LEU A 126 -12.13 -18.45 2.88
CA LEU A 126 -12.97 -19.64 2.71
C LEU A 126 -14.27 -19.30 1.99
N ASP A 127 -14.95 -18.24 2.42
CA ASP A 127 -16.21 -17.82 1.80
C ASP A 127 -16.04 -17.42 0.34
N GLN A 128 -14.98 -16.67 0.03
CA GLN A 128 -14.69 -16.26 -1.34
C GLN A 128 -14.32 -17.45 -2.23
N ALA A 129 -13.43 -18.33 -1.76
CA ALA A 129 -13.03 -19.51 -2.54
C ALA A 129 -14.22 -20.44 -2.82
N ALA A 130 -15.12 -20.60 -1.85
CA ALA A 130 -16.35 -21.37 -2.02
C ALA A 130 -17.31 -20.70 -3.02
N ALA A 131 -17.42 -19.37 -3.01
CA ALA A 131 -18.26 -18.63 -3.95
C ALA A 131 -17.81 -18.79 -5.40
N GLU A 132 -16.49 -18.86 -5.66
CA GLU A 132 -15.93 -18.99 -7.01
C GLU A 132 -16.22 -20.35 -7.66
N LEU A 133 -16.57 -21.39 -6.89
CA LEU A 133 -16.93 -22.70 -7.45
C LEU A 133 -18.10 -22.64 -8.42
N ASN A 134 -19.03 -21.71 -8.19
CA ASN A 134 -20.24 -21.54 -9.00
C ASN A 134 -20.06 -20.51 -10.13
N GLN A 135 -18.89 -19.87 -10.23
CA GLN A 135 -18.62 -18.86 -11.25
C GLN A 135 -17.97 -19.53 -12.47
N ALA A 136 -18.71 -19.66 -13.57
CA ALA A 136 -18.19 -20.27 -14.80
C ALA A 136 -17.18 -19.37 -15.53
N ASP A 137 -17.41 -18.05 -15.54
CA ASP A 137 -16.53 -17.06 -16.16
C ASP A 137 -15.31 -16.77 -15.27
N PRO A 138 -14.07 -17.05 -15.72
CA PRO A 138 -12.86 -16.71 -14.98
C PRO A 138 -12.73 -15.21 -14.68
N ASN A 139 -13.26 -14.32 -15.51
CA ASN A 139 -13.16 -12.87 -15.29
C ASN A 139 -14.02 -12.36 -14.13
N ALA A 140 -15.05 -13.12 -13.75
CA ALA A 140 -15.88 -12.83 -12.57
C ALA A 140 -15.23 -13.30 -11.26
N ARG A 141 -14.16 -14.10 -11.34
CA ARG A 141 -13.43 -14.65 -10.19
C ARG A 141 -12.34 -13.69 -9.72
N VAL A 142 -11.98 -13.82 -8.46
CA VAL A 142 -10.97 -12.99 -7.80
C VAL A 142 -9.73 -13.80 -7.46
N LEU A 143 -9.86 -14.93 -6.77
CA LEU A 143 -8.73 -15.77 -6.34
C LEU A 143 -8.25 -16.71 -7.44
N SER A 144 -9.15 -17.16 -8.31
CA SER A 144 -8.88 -18.14 -9.36
C SER A 144 -9.03 -17.58 -10.78
N ARG A 145 -8.86 -16.26 -10.95
CA ARG A 145 -9.08 -15.55 -12.22
C ARG A 145 -8.26 -16.09 -13.40
N THR A 146 -7.02 -16.51 -13.14
CA THR A 146 -6.12 -17.03 -14.18
C THR A 146 -6.32 -18.51 -14.47
N VAL A 147 -7.16 -19.21 -13.69
CA VAL A 147 -7.40 -20.64 -13.85
C VAL A 147 -8.46 -20.88 -14.92
N PRO A 148 -8.13 -21.64 -15.98
CA PRO A 148 -9.07 -21.87 -17.07
C PRO A 148 -10.18 -22.83 -16.65
N GLY A 149 -11.39 -22.61 -17.19
CA GLY A 149 -12.51 -23.52 -17.02
C GLY A 149 -13.01 -23.61 -15.57
N SER A 150 -13.62 -24.75 -15.21
CA SER A 150 -14.23 -24.97 -13.90
C SER A 150 -13.22 -25.40 -12.83
N ILE A 151 -13.40 -24.92 -11.58
CA ILE A 151 -12.59 -25.29 -10.42
C ILE A 151 -12.95 -26.72 -9.95
N LYS A 152 -12.30 -27.72 -10.53
CA LYS A 152 -12.54 -29.14 -10.19
C LYS A 152 -11.29 -29.87 -9.75
N ASP A 153 -10.22 -29.78 -10.53
CA ASP A 153 -8.94 -30.41 -10.23
C ASP A 153 -7.79 -29.43 -10.43
N MET A 154 -7.31 -28.85 -9.33
CA MET A 154 -6.19 -27.91 -9.35
C MET A 154 -4.83 -28.60 -9.50
N LYS A 155 -4.77 -29.92 -9.29
CA LYS A 155 -3.55 -30.71 -9.52
C LYS A 155 -3.26 -30.87 -11.01
N ALA A 156 -4.27 -30.75 -11.86
CA ALA A 156 -4.14 -30.85 -13.31
C ALA A 156 -3.55 -29.58 -13.97
N LEU A 157 -3.31 -28.51 -13.20
CA LEU A 157 -2.70 -27.29 -13.72
C LEU A 157 -1.24 -27.52 -14.10
N SER A 158 -0.85 -26.96 -15.25
CA SER A 158 0.55 -26.97 -15.68
C SER A 158 1.41 -26.07 -14.79
N ASP A 159 2.71 -26.32 -14.77
CA ASP A 159 3.65 -25.50 -13.98
C ASP A 159 3.57 -24.00 -14.34
N ALA A 160 3.42 -23.69 -15.64
CA ALA A 160 3.24 -22.33 -16.13
C ALA A 160 1.91 -21.69 -15.66
N GLN A 161 0.83 -22.47 -15.55
CA GLN A 161 -0.45 -21.99 -15.03
C GLN A 161 -0.38 -21.71 -13.52
N VAL A 162 0.29 -22.58 -12.76
CA VAL A 162 0.52 -22.39 -11.33
C VAL A 162 1.37 -21.13 -11.09
N GLU A 163 2.42 -20.95 -11.88
CA GLU A 163 3.25 -19.75 -11.83
C GLU A 163 2.46 -18.48 -12.11
N GLN A 164 1.70 -18.45 -13.21
CA GLN A 164 0.85 -17.32 -13.56
C GLN A 164 -0.16 -16.99 -12.44
N LEU A 165 -0.78 -18.01 -11.85
CA LEU A 165 -1.69 -17.85 -10.71
C LEU A 165 -1.00 -17.25 -9.50
N VAL A 166 0.17 -17.77 -9.10
CA VAL A 166 0.90 -17.31 -7.92
C VAL A 166 1.39 -15.87 -8.10
N VAL A 167 1.90 -15.52 -9.29
CA VAL A 167 2.32 -14.15 -9.63
C VAL A 167 1.12 -13.19 -9.64
N TYR A 168 -0.02 -13.63 -10.19
CA TYR A 168 -1.25 -12.85 -10.17
C TYR A 168 -1.70 -12.56 -8.74
N LEU A 169 -1.74 -13.58 -7.89
CA LEU A 169 -2.17 -13.45 -6.49
C LEU A 169 -1.20 -12.56 -5.70
N SER A 170 0.11 -12.73 -5.83
CA SER A 170 1.07 -11.89 -5.11
C SER A 170 0.97 -10.43 -5.52
N THR A 171 0.81 -10.16 -6.82
CA THR A 171 0.63 -8.79 -7.33
C THR A 171 -0.65 -8.19 -6.76
N ARG A 172 -1.71 -8.99 -6.65
CA ARG A 172 -2.98 -8.55 -6.07
C ARG A 172 -2.90 -8.26 -4.58
N PHE A 173 -2.26 -9.14 -3.80
CA PHE A 173 -2.20 -9.01 -2.34
C PHE A 173 -1.15 -8.00 -1.86
N TRP A 174 0.00 -7.95 -2.51
CA TRP A 174 1.15 -7.16 -2.04
C TRP A 174 1.56 -6.04 -2.99
N GLY A 175 0.89 -5.91 -4.15
CA GLY A 175 1.30 -4.95 -5.19
C GLY A 175 2.60 -5.32 -5.89
N ALA A 176 3.19 -6.48 -5.59
CA ALA A 176 4.49 -6.92 -6.09
C ALA A 176 4.43 -8.34 -6.67
N PRO A 177 4.87 -8.55 -7.93
CA PRO A 177 4.94 -9.89 -8.51
C PRO A 177 6.04 -10.73 -7.82
N LEU A 178 5.71 -11.96 -7.47
CA LEU A 178 6.69 -12.92 -6.97
C LEU A 178 7.71 -13.27 -8.05
N ALA A 179 8.98 -13.29 -7.67
CA ALA A 179 10.10 -13.62 -8.55
C ALA A 179 11.21 -14.33 -7.77
N GLY A 180 12.24 -14.79 -8.48
CA GLY A 180 13.45 -15.35 -7.88
C GLY A 180 13.18 -16.59 -7.01
N GLU A 181 13.84 -16.65 -5.85
CA GLU A 181 13.80 -17.80 -4.94
C GLU A 181 12.47 -17.99 -4.19
N GLU A 182 11.64 -16.94 -4.10
CA GLU A 182 10.36 -17.03 -3.42
C GLU A 182 9.32 -17.76 -4.27
N LEU A 183 9.34 -17.54 -5.59
CA LEU A 183 8.34 -18.08 -6.51
C LEU A 183 8.23 -19.62 -6.42
N PRO A 184 9.31 -20.42 -6.44
CA PRO A 184 9.23 -21.86 -6.25
C PRO A 184 8.63 -22.27 -4.89
N LYS A 185 8.86 -21.50 -3.81
CA LYS A 185 8.32 -21.79 -2.47
C LYS A 185 6.79 -21.67 -2.46
N TRP A 186 6.27 -20.62 -3.07
CA TRP A 186 4.83 -20.39 -3.20
C TRP A 186 4.16 -21.34 -4.20
N LYS A 187 4.81 -21.65 -5.33
CA LYS A 187 4.34 -22.72 -6.25
C LYS A 187 4.21 -24.05 -5.51
N ARG A 188 5.21 -24.42 -4.70
CA ARG A 188 5.18 -25.65 -3.88
C ARG A 188 4.02 -25.64 -2.88
N LEU A 189 3.78 -24.53 -2.19
CA LEU A 189 2.63 -24.39 -1.28
C LEU A 189 1.30 -24.64 -2.01
N PHE A 190 1.12 -24.03 -3.18
CA PHE A 190 -0.08 -24.25 -3.99
C PHE A 190 -0.25 -25.69 -4.46
N THR A 191 0.84 -26.34 -4.90
CA THR A 191 0.78 -27.75 -5.33
C THR A 191 0.42 -28.69 -4.16
N GLN A 192 0.95 -28.41 -2.97
CA GLN A 192 0.62 -29.16 -1.75
C GLN A 192 -0.85 -28.95 -1.35
N SER A 193 -1.33 -27.69 -1.35
CA SER A 193 -2.72 -27.37 -1.03
C SER A 193 -3.68 -27.99 -2.04
N SER A 194 -3.35 -27.97 -3.34
CA SER A 194 -4.12 -28.58 -4.43
C SER A 194 -4.23 -30.10 -4.27
N THR A 195 -3.13 -30.77 -3.92
CA THR A 195 -3.13 -32.22 -3.66
C THR A 195 -4.03 -32.57 -2.47
N ARG A 196 -3.97 -31.77 -1.40
CA ARG A 196 -4.81 -31.97 -0.22
C ARG A 196 -6.29 -31.68 -0.51
N ALA A 197 -6.57 -30.60 -1.23
CA ALA A 197 -7.92 -30.20 -1.65
C ALA A 197 -8.60 -31.30 -2.49
N LEU A 198 -7.87 -31.90 -3.42
CA LEU A 198 -8.34 -33.04 -4.22
C LEU A 198 -8.69 -34.24 -3.33
N THR A 199 -7.82 -34.59 -2.38
CA THR A 199 -8.05 -35.69 -1.42
C THR A 199 -9.30 -35.46 -0.57
N LEU A 200 -9.55 -34.22 -0.19
CA LEU A 200 -10.71 -33.82 0.61
C LEU A 200 -11.99 -33.60 -0.22
N LYS A 201 -11.92 -33.68 -1.55
CA LYS A 201 -13.01 -33.32 -2.48
C LYS A 201 -13.53 -31.89 -2.26
N LYS A 202 -12.62 -30.96 -1.92
CA LYS A 202 -12.91 -29.54 -1.70
C LYS A 202 -11.93 -28.69 -2.52
N PRO A 203 -12.14 -28.54 -3.84
CA PRO A 203 -11.16 -27.90 -4.72
C PRO A 203 -10.97 -26.39 -4.42
N ASP A 204 -11.96 -25.73 -3.83
CA ASP A 204 -11.90 -24.36 -3.30
C ASP A 204 -10.77 -24.17 -2.27
N GLN A 205 -10.46 -25.21 -1.48
CA GLN A 205 -9.50 -25.11 -0.39
C GLN A 205 -8.07 -24.82 -0.86
N ALA A 206 -7.73 -25.16 -2.12
CA ALA A 206 -6.44 -24.81 -2.69
C ALA A 206 -6.24 -23.28 -2.72
N PHE A 207 -7.27 -22.54 -3.15
CA PHE A 207 -7.27 -21.08 -3.21
C PHE A 207 -7.43 -20.45 -1.84
N ALA A 208 -8.29 -21.02 -0.98
CA ALA A 208 -8.46 -20.52 0.38
C ALA A 208 -7.13 -20.55 1.15
N VAL A 209 -6.34 -21.62 1.02
CA VAL A 209 -5.02 -21.72 1.66
C VAL A 209 -4.06 -20.63 1.15
N MET A 210 -4.01 -20.39 -0.16
CA MET A 210 -3.16 -19.32 -0.71
C MET A 210 -3.61 -17.94 -0.24
N CYS A 211 -4.90 -17.66 -0.29
CA CYS A 211 -5.48 -16.40 0.17
C CYS A 211 -5.17 -16.16 1.65
N ILE A 212 -5.34 -17.18 2.52
CA ILE A 212 -5.01 -17.08 3.94
C ILE A 212 -3.53 -16.78 4.11
N ALA A 213 -2.66 -17.59 3.48
CA ALA A 213 -1.22 -17.43 3.61
C ALA A 213 -0.73 -16.04 3.17
N MET A 214 -1.29 -15.48 2.09
CA MET A 214 -0.92 -14.15 1.62
C MET A 214 -1.50 -13.02 2.47
N MET A 215 -2.71 -13.18 3.00
CA MET A 215 -3.37 -12.19 3.85
C MET A 215 -2.76 -12.13 5.26
N THR A 216 -2.18 -13.23 5.74
CA THR A 216 -1.46 -13.27 7.03
C THR A 216 0.04 -12.98 6.90
N ASP A 217 0.55 -12.80 5.68
CA ASP A 217 1.94 -12.39 5.43
C ASP A 217 2.15 -10.93 5.88
N THR A 218 3.32 -10.62 6.44
CA THR A 218 3.63 -9.27 6.93
C THR A 218 3.51 -8.21 5.83
N ARG A 219 3.81 -8.56 4.57
CA ARG A 219 3.66 -7.66 3.41
C ARG A 219 2.23 -7.20 3.18
N PHE A 220 1.22 -7.94 3.66
CA PHE A 220 -0.17 -7.53 3.55
C PHE A 220 -0.61 -6.60 4.69
N ILE A 221 -0.09 -6.83 5.90
CA ILE A 221 -0.58 -6.18 7.12
C ILE A 221 0.24 -4.98 7.57
N THR A 222 1.47 -4.83 7.08
CA THR A 222 2.38 -3.73 7.45
C THR A 222 2.77 -2.85 6.27
N TYR A 223 3.08 -1.59 6.57
CA TYR A 223 3.67 -0.60 5.66
C TYR A 223 4.77 0.21 6.36
#